data_AF-A0A1J0VML4-F1
#
_entry.id   AF-A0A1J0VML4-F1
#
_cell.length_a   1.000
_cell.length_b   1.000
_cell.length_c   1.000
_cell.angle_alpha   90.00
_cell.angle_beta   90.00
_cell.angle_gamma   90.00
#
_symmetry.space_group_name_H-M   'P 1'
#
loop_
_entity.id
_entity.type
_entity.pdbx_description
1 polymer ?
#
loop_
_entity_poly.entity_id
_entity_poly.type
_entity_poly.pdbx_seq_one_letter_code
_entity_poly.pdbx_strand_id
1 'polypeptide(L)' 'MPLKRTMVYAEADDLAVIKDAATRSESSEAEIIREAIHLAAMRLRRRSEPLRLRRFASGDPTLAARTEEILAEDGAA' A
#
# COMPACT_ATOMS: atom_id res chain seq x y z
N MET A 1 -14.87 13.91 4.88
CA MET A 1 -15.26 12.56 5.36
C MET A 1 -15.92 12.71 6.73
N PRO A 2 -16.98 11.96 7.07
CA PRO A 2 -17.53 11.98 8.42
C PRO A 2 -16.48 11.47 9.41
N LEU A 3 -16.13 12.29 10.40
CA LEU A 3 -15.16 11.96 11.44
C LEU A 3 -15.88 11.29 12.61
N LYS A 4 -15.42 10.10 13.01
CA LYS A 4 -15.92 9.42 14.22
C LYS A 4 -14.84 9.42 15.30
N ARG A 5 -15.19 9.89 16.50
CA ARG A 5 -14.27 9.91 17.64
C ARG A 5 -14.04 8.50 18.18
N THR A 6 -12.77 8.13 18.34
CA THR A 6 -12.31 6.86 18.91
C THR A 6 -11.17 7.15 19.88
N MET A 7 -11.10 6.45 21.02
CA MET A 7 -10.01 6.54 21.98
C MET A 7 -9.19 5.27 21.93
N VAL A 8 -7.85 5.40 21.88
CA VAL A 8 -6.90 4.29 21.76
C VAL A 8 -5.75 4.57 22.73
N TYR A 9 -5.24 3.52 23.37
CA TYR A 9 -4.00 3.60 24.14
C TYR A 9 -2.83 3.36 23.19
N ALA A 10 -1.82 4.23 23.24
CA ALA A 10 -0.59 4.14 22.48
C ALA A 10 0.61 4.24 23.42
N GLU A 11 1.75 3.71 23.00
CA GLU A 11 2.98 3.81 23.76
C GLU A 11 3.45 5.27 23.86
N ALA A 12 4.06 5.63 24.99
CA ALA A 12 4.50 7.00 25.23
C ALA A 12 5.60 7.43 24.25
N ASP A 13 6.48 6.49 23.87
CA ASP A 13 7.58 6.74 22.95
C ASP A 13 7.06 7.03 21.53
N ASP A 14 6.05 6.29 21.07
CA ASP A 14 5.39 6.54 19.77
C ASP A 14 4.73 7.93 19.72
N LEU A 15 4.05 8.32 20.81
CA LEU A 15 3.42 9.63 20.90
C LEU A 15 4.46 10.76 20.88
N ALA A 16 5.62 10.57 21.50
CA ALA A 16 6.72 11.54 21.46
C ALA A 16 7.24 11.72 20.02
N VAL A 17 7.42 10.62 19.28
CA VAL A 17 7.85 10.68 17.87
C VAL A 17 6.83 11.42 16.99
N ILE A 18 5.54 11.17 17.20
CA ILE A 18 4.47 11.84 16.43
C ILE A 18 4.44 13.34 16.73
N LYS A 19 4.63 13.74 17.99
CA LYS A 19 4.67 15.14 18.41
C LYS A 19 5.87 15.89 17.82
N ASP A 20 7.03 15.25 17.80
CA ASP A 20 8.22 15.82 17.18
C ASP A 20 8.07 15.92 15.67
N ALA A 21 7.38 14.97 15.03
CA ALA A 21 7.04 15.05 13.61
C ALA A 21 6.09 16.21 13.32
N ALA A 22 5.00 16.34 14.08
CA ALA A 22 4.00 17.41 13.94
C ALA A 22 4.64 18.81 14.03
N THR A 23 5.57 18.99 14.97
CA THR A 23 6.30 20.25 15.14
C THR A 23 7.15 20.60 13.90
N ARG A 24 7.67 19.60 13.19
CA ARG A 24 8.52 19.79 12.00
C ARG A 24 7.73 19.99 10.70
N SER A 25 6.49 19.50 10.62
CA SER A 25 5.74 19.38 9.35
C SER A 25 4.51 20.28 9.23
N GLU A 26 4.38 21.32 10.06
CA GLU A 26 3.21 22.24 10.11
C GLU A 26 1.84 21.51 10.22
N SER A 27 1.86 20.24 10.60
CA SER A 27 0.68 19.36 10.61
C SER A 27 0.31 19.02 12.04
N SER A 28 -0.99 18.93 12.34
CA SER A 28 -1.43 18.54 13.69
C SER A 28 -1.14 17.06 13.97
N GLU A 29 -0.85 16.70 15.23
CA GLU A 29 -0.70 15.29 15.65
C GLU A 29 -1.91 14.45 15.23
N ALA A 30 -3.11 15.02 15.38
CA ALA A 30 -4.36 14.37 14.99
C ALA A 30 -4.43 14.07 13.49
N GLU A 31 -3.78 14.86 12.64
CA GLU A 31 -3.73 14.65 11.20
C GLU A 31 -2.79 13.50 10.82
N ILE A 32 -1.61 13.47 11.45
CA ILE A 32 -0.66 12.36 11.31
C ILE A 32 -1.33 11.04 11.74
N ILE A 33 -2.04 11.04 12.87
CA ILE A 33 -2.76 9.85 13.36
C ILE A 33 -3.90 9.45 12.41
N ARG A 34 -4.66 10.42 11.87
CA ARG A 34 -5.71 10.13 10.88
C ARG A 34 -5.13 9.47 9.63
N GLU A 35 -4.02 9.97 9.12
CA GLU A 35 -3.35 9.42 7.95
C GLU A 35 -2.81 8.01 8.23
N ALA A 36 -2.17 7.80 9.38
CA ALA A 36 -1.68 6.49 9.78
C ALA A 36 -2.82 5.45 9.85
N ILE A 37 -3.97 5.81 10.43
CA ILE A 37 -5.15 4.94 10.47
C ILE A 37 -5.67 4.67 9.06
N HIS A 38 -5.67 5.67 8.19
CA HIS A 38 -6.08 5.50 6.80
C HIS A 38 -5.20 4.51 6.06
N LEU A 39 -3.88 4.66 6.16
CA LEU A 39 -2.89 3.76 5.56
C LEU A 39 -3.02 2.33 6.11
N ALA A 40 -3.21 2.18 7.42
CA ALA A 40 -3.46 0.89 8.05
C ALA A 40 -4.75 0.23 7.51
N ALA A 41 -5.84 1.01 7.39
CA ALA A 41 -7.09 0.53 6.82
C ALA A 41 -6.94 0.13 5.35
N MET A 42 -6.17 0.88 4.56
CA MET A 42 -5.86 0.53 3.17
C MET A 42 -5.07 -0.78 3.09
N ARG A 43 -4.09 -0.98 3.97
CA ARG A 43 -3.29 -2.21 4.03
C ARG A 43 -4.15 -3.44 4.38
N LEU A 44 -5.08 -3.29 5.32
CA LEU A 44 -5.95 -4.38 5.79
C LEU A 44 -7.15 -4.63 4.88
N ARG A 45 -7.50 -3.68 4.00
CA ARG A 45 -8.53 -3.89 2.98
C ARG A 45 -8.10 -5.00 2.02
N ARG A 46 -8.53 -6.22 2.32
CA ARG A 46 -8.42 -7.36 1.40
C ARG A 46 -9.09 -6.96 0.09
N ARG A 47 -8.33 -7.01 -1.01
CA ARG A 47 -8.84 -6.73 -2.35
C ARG A 47 -9.85 -7.83 -2.70
N SER A 48 -11.13 -7.53 -2.56
CA SER A 48 -12.22 -8.46 -2.87
C SER A 48 -12.53 -8.52 -4.36
N GLU A 49 -12.18 -7.48 -5.12
CA GLU A 49 -12.43 -7.39 -6.55
C GLU A 49 -11.19 -7.82 -7.35
N PRO A 50 -11.35 -8.66 -8.40
CA PRO A 50 -10.27 -8.96 -9.33
C PRO A 50 -9.70 -7.67 -9.94
N LEU A 51 -8.39 -7.70 -10.14
CA LEU A 51 -7.66 -6.62 -10.77
C LEU A 51 -8.25 -6.32 -12.16
N ARG A 52 -8.81 -5.12 -12.34
CA ARG A 52 -9.30 -4.62 -13.64
C ARG A 52 -8.14 -4.14 -14.53
N LEU A 53 -7.07 -4.94 -14.59
CA LEU A 53 -5.97 -4.69 -15.52
C LEU A 53 -6.45 -4.93 -16.94
N ARG A 54 -5.93 -4.13 -17.88
CA ARG A 54 -6.15 -4.39 -19.30
C ARG A 54 -5.55 -5.76 -19.62
N ARG A 55 -6.40 -6.70 -19.99
CA ARG A 55 -5.96 -8.04 -20.35
C ARG A 55 -5.19 -7.96 -21.67
N PHE A 56 -3.94 -8.41 -21.62
CA PHE A 56 -3.15 -8.67 -22.81
C PHE A 56 -3.47 -10.09 -23.28
N ALA A 57 -3.91 -10.24 -24.52
CA ALA A 57 -4.09 -11.54 -25.15
C ALA A 57 -2.86 -11.79 -26.02
N SER A 58 -1.98 -12.69 -25.58
CA SER A 58 -0.77 -13.09 -26.30
C SER A 58 -1.05 -13.86 -27.59
N GLY A 59 -2.25 -14.42 -27.75
CA GLY A 59 -2.57 -15.37 -28.82
C GLY A 59 -2.06 -16.79 -28.55
N ASP A 60 -1.07 -16.95 -27.66
CA ASP A 60 -0.55 -18.23 -27.20
C ASP A 60 -0.99 -18.51 -25.75
N PRO A 61 -1.80 -19.56 -25.50
CA PRO A 61 -2.25 -19.92 -24.15
C PRO A 61 -1.12 -20.46 -23.26
N THR A 62 0.01 -20.86 -23.83
CA THR A 62 1.18 -21.41 -23.11
C THR A 62 2.25 -20.37 -22.80
N LEU A 63 2.10 -19.13 -23.29
CA LEU A 63 3.10 -18.07 -23.14
C LEU A 63 3.57 -17.89 -21.68
N ALA A 64 2.63 -17.89 -20.73
CA ALA A 64 2.95 -17.68 -19.32
C ALA A 64 3.80 -18.81 -18.70
N ALA A 65 3.75 -20.02 -19.28
CA ALA A 65 4.55 -21.14 -18.81
C ALA A 65 5.95 -21.20 -19.45
N ARG A 66 6.14 -20.55 -20.61
CA ARG A 66 7.39 -20.55 -21.40
C ARG A 66 8.26 -19.32 -21.17
N THR A 67 7.93 -18.48 -20.20
CA THR A 67 8.64 -17.23 -19.93
C THR A 67 10.14 -17.43 -19.70
N GLU A 68 10.54 -18.49 -18.99
CA GLU A 68 11.95 -18.78 -18.70
C GLU A 68 12.75 -19.15 -19.96
N GLU A 69 12.17 -19.93 -20.86
CA GLU A 69 12.77 -20.32 -22.14
C GLU A 69 12.97 -19.10 -23.05
N ILE A 70 11.93 -18.28 -23.20
CA ILE A 70 11.96 -17.07 -24.04
C ILE A 70 13.04 -16.09 -23.55
N LEU A 71 13.13 -15.89 -22.25
CA LEU A 71 14.14 -14.99 -21.66
C LEU A 71 15.56 -15.53 -21.81
N ALA A 72 15.75 -16.85 -21.82
CA ALA A 72 17.06 -17.46 -22.05
C ALA A 72 17.52 -17.34 -23.50
N GLU A 73 16.60 -17.41 -24.48
CA GLU A 73 16.90 -17.22 -25.90
C GLU A 73 17.27 -15.77 -26.24
N ASP A 74 16.55 -14.79 -25.68
CA ASP A 74 16.81 -13.35 -25.91
C ASP A 74 18.13 -12.87 -25.29
N GLY A 75 18.58 -13.49 -24.19
CA GLY A 75 19.82 -13.14 -23.50
C GLY A 75 21.10 -13.73 -24.11
N ALA A 76 20.98 -14.55 -25.16
CA ALA A 76 22.09 -15.24 -25.81
C ALA A 76 22.63 -14.52 -27.07
N ALA A 77 22.20 -13.28 -27.32
CA ALA A 77 22.62 -12.45 -28.45
C ALA A 77 23.69 -11.40 -28.06
#